data_AF-A0A8C1ZT28-F1
#
_entry.id   AF-A0A8C1ZT28-F1
#
_cell.length_a   1.000
_cell.length_b   1.000
_cell.length_c   1.000
_cell.angle_alpha   90.00
_cell.angle_beta   90.00
_cell.angle_gamma   90.00
#
_symmetry.space_group_name_H-M   'P 1'
#
loop_
_entity.id
_entity.type
_entity.pdbx_description
1 polymer ?
#
loop_
_entity_poly.entity_id
_entity_poly.type
_entity_poly.pdbx_seq_one_letter_code
_entity_poly.pdbx_strand_id
1 'polypeptide(L)'
;PRKFHIRTFLDKMRCFRKRSTIPFLVALITFLLFINLYIEDGYVLEEDKRQLRETSMHPLNSERYVHTFKEITNFSGTINVTYRYLAGTPLPRKKYLTIGLSSVKRKRGNYLLETIKSIFDQSSYEELKEIVVVVHLADFDLAWCESLVHEISRKFGHHIIAGRLLVIHAPEEYYPSLDGLKRNYNDPEDRVRFRSKQNVDYAFLLNFCTNLSDFYMMLEDDVRCSRNFLTALKKVVASREGSYWVMLEFSKLGYIGKLYHSRDLPRLAHFLLMFYQEMPCDWLLIHFRGLLAQKDAIRFKPSLFQHMGYYSSYKGAENKLKDDDFEEDSLDIPDNPPASLYTNINVFESYDAAKAYSSVDEYFWVIFLVCLPLKYLLILLPFPPSTQGQYCLEYTMYCGMNLLSNISYYLPTE
;
A
#
# COMPACT_ATOMS: atom_id res chain seq x y z
N PRO A 1 -89.26 -22.91 -22.67
CA PRO A 1 -88.96 -21.71 -21.87
C PRO A 1 -87.87 -22.00 -20.81
N ARG A 2 -86.91 -21.07 -20.72
CA ARG A 2 -85.78 -20.98 -19.76
C ARG A 2 -84.49 -21.73 -20.10
N LYS A 3 -83.50 -20.88 -20.42
CA LYS A 3 -82.05 -21.07 -20.46
C LYS A 3 -81.52 -21.64 -19.13
N PHE A 4 -80.55 -22.55 -19.16
CA PHE A 4 -79.14 -22.35 -18.74
C PHE A 4 -78.37 -23.69 -18.75
N HIS A 5 -77.04 -23.61 -18.89
CA HIS A 5 -76.03 -24.67 -19.03
C HIS A 5 -75.93 -25.24 -20.46
N ILE A 6 -74.79 -25.31 -21.15
CA ILE A 6 -73.42 -25.63 -20.75
C ILE A 6 -72.46 -24.97 -21.78
N ARG A 7 -71.54 -24.10 -21.36
CA ARG A 7 -70.35 -23.74 -22.17
C ARG A 7 -69.25 -23.11 -21.32
N THR A 8 -68.59 -23.93 -20.50
CA THR A 8 -67.33 -23.57 -19.83
C THR A 8 -66.52 -24.84 -19.60
N PHE A 9 -65.81 -25.33 -20.62
CA PHE A 9 -64.80 -26.38 -20.41
C PHE A 9 -63.58 -26.35 -21.34
N LEU A 10 -63.34 -25.25 -22.07
CA LEU A 10 -62.26 -25.21 -23.07
C LEU A 10 -61.48 -23.89 -23.08
N ASP A 11 -61.27 -23.29 -21.90
CA ASP A 11 -60.36 -22.14 -21.79
C ASP A 11 -59.56 -22.10 -20.48
N LYS A 12 -59.13 -23.29 -20.01
CA LYS A 12 -58.35 -23.41 -18.77
C LYS A 12 -57.17 -24.37 -18.89
N MET A 13 -56.40 -24.28 -19.99
CA MET A 13 -55.13 -25.02 -20.13
C MET A 13 -54.06 -24.28 -20.95
N ARG A 14 -53.86 -22.99 -20.70
CA ARG A 14 -52.63 -22.28 -21.10
C ARG A 14 -52.25 -21.20 -20.08
N CYS A 15 -51.86 -21.60 -18.87
CA CYS A 15 -51.06 -20.77 -17.94
C CYS A 15 -50.68 -21.56 -16.67
N PHE A 16 -49.95 -22.68 -16.78
CA PHE A 16 -49.49 -23.41 -15.58
C PHE A 16 -48.11 -24.09 -15.73
N ARG A 17 -47.19 -23.50 -16.51
CA ARG A 17 -45.85 -24.07 -16.68
C ARG A 17 -44.68 -23.09 -16.48
N LYS A 18 -44.90 -21.93 -15.85
CA LYS A 18 -43.84 -20.93 -15.56
C LYS A 18 -43.70 -20.51 -14.09
N ARG A 19 -44.43 -21.11 -13.15
CA ARG A 19 -44.33 -20.78 -11.70
C ARG A 19 -43.59 -21.81 -10.84
N SER A 20 -43.13 -22.93 -11.42
CA SER A 20 -42.52 -24.03 -10.65
C SER A 20 -40.98 -24.05 -10.66
N THR A 21 -40.31 -23.29 -11.55
CA THR A 21 -38.85 -23.36 -11.70
C THR A 21 -38.08 -22.39 -10.81
N ILE A 22 -38.72 -21.29 -10.38
CA ILE A 22 -38.11 -20.26 -9.52
C ILE A 22 -37.86 -20.77 -8.09
N PRO A 23 -38.82 -21.41 -7.38
CA PRO A 23 -38.56 -21.88 -6.02
C PRO A 23 -37.52 -23.01 -5.97
N PHE A 24 -37.42 -23.82 -7.03
CA PHE A 24 -36.42 -24.89 -7.12
C PHE A 24 -35.00 -24.34 -7.31
N LEU A 25 -34.84 -23.26 -8.10
CA LEU A 25 -33.56 -22.61 -8.31
C LEU A 25 -33.06 -21.92 -7.03
N VAL A 26 -33.97 -21.27 -6.30
CA VAL A 26 -33.65 -20.63 -5.01
C VAL A 26 -33.24 -21.69 -3.99
N ALA A 27 -33.99 -22.79 -3.86
CA ALA A 27 -33.63 -23.87 -2.96
C ALA A 27 -32.26 -24.51 -3.28
N LEU A 28 -31.93 -24.66 -4.56
CA LEU A 28 -30.64 -25.19 -5.01
C LEU A 28 -29.48 -24.25 -4.66
N ILE A 29 -29.65 -22.94 -4.85
CA ILE A 29 -28.63 -21.94 -4.51
C ILE A 29 -28.40 -21.88 -3.00
N THR A 30 -29.48 -21.90 -2.20
CA THR A 30 -29.36 -21.92 -0.73
C THR A 30 -28.69 -23.20 -0.23
N PHE A 31 -28.99 -24.35 -0.84
CA PHE A 31 -28.36 -25.62 -0.51
C PHE A 31 -26.86 -25.63 -0.86
N LEU A 32 -26.46 -25.07 -2.00
CA LEU A 32 -25.05 -24.96 -2.39
C LEU A 32 -24.27 -23.98 -1.50
N LEU A 33 -24.89 -22.88 -1.07
CA LEU A 33 -24.29 -21.96 -0.09
C LEU A 33 -24.10 -22.64 1.27
N PHE A 34 -25.07 -23.44 1.71
CA PHE A 34 -24.97 -24.18 2.96
C PHE A 34 -23.88 -25.25 2.92
N ILE A 35 -23.71 -25.94 1.78
CA ILE A 35 -22.60 -26.89 1.60
C ILE A 35 -21.24 -26.18 1.57
N ASN A 36 -21.12 -25.02 0.92
CA ASN A 36 -19.86 -24.26 0.93
C ASN A 36 -19.48 -23.79 2.34
N LEU A 37 -20.43 -23.28 3.11
CA LEU A 37 -20.20 -22.87 4.51
C LEU A 37 -19.83 -24.07 5.40
N TYR A 38 -20.47 -25.22 5.20
CA TYR A 38 -20.17 -26.43 5.97
C TYR A 38 -18.81 -27.06 5.61
N ILE A 39 -18.37 -26.90 4.36
CA ILE A 39 -17.05 -27.35 3.91
C ILE A 39 -15.94 -26.44 4.48
N GLU A 40 -16.12 -25.11 4.49
CA GLU A 40 -15.15 -24.18 5.08
C GLU A 40 -14.96 -24.40 6.59
N ASP A 41 -16.03 -24.52 7.38
CA ASP A 41 -15.93 -24.77 8.83
C ASP A 41 -15.29 -26.13 9.15
N GLY A 42 -15.52 -27.14 8.30
CA GLY A 42 -14.93 -28.47 8.47
C GLY A 42 -13.41 -28.50 8.26
N TYR A 43 -12.87 -27.70 7.33
CA TYR A 43 -11.42 -27.61 7.09
C TYR A 43 -10.72 -26.78 8.17
N VAL A 44 -11.32 -25.68 8.62
CA VAL A 44 -10.74 -24.80 9.64
C VAL A 44 -10.60 -25.53 10.99
N LEU A 45 -11.58 -26.35 11.37
CA LEU A 45 -11.57 -27.08 12.65
C LEU A 45 -10.55 -28.24 12.68
N GLU A 46 -10.26 -28.88 11.55
CA GLU A 46 -9.25 -29.95 11.45
C GLU A 46 -7.81 -29.41 11.40
N GLU A 47 -7.59 -28.23 10.80
CA GLU A 47 -6.28 -27.55 10.77
C GLU A 47 -5.85 -27.10 12.19
N ASP A 48 -6.80 -26.56 12.97
CA ASP A 48 -6.57 -26.11 14.35
C ASP A 48 -6.24 -27.28 15.29
N LYS A 49 -6.91 -28.43 15.09
CA LYS A 49 -6.62 -29.66 15.84
C LYS A 49 -5.27 -30.27 15.49
N ARG A 50 -4.80 -30.11 14.24
CA ARG A 50 -3.46 -30.54 13.82
C ARG A 50 -2.36 -29.65 14.43
N GLN A 51 -2.53 -28.34 14.44
CA GLN A 51 -1.56 -27.40 15.04
C GLN A 51 -1.42 -27.57 16.56
N LEU A 52 -2.53 -27.82 17.27
CA LEU A 52 -2.50 -28.12 18.71
C LEU A 52 -1.78 -29.43 19.04
N ARG A 53 -1.76 -30.40 18.12
CA ARG A 53 -1.08 -31.69 18.32
C ARG A 53 0.42 -31.61 18.04
N GLU A 54 0.85 -30.80 17.08
CA GLU A 54 2.27 -30.63 16.72
C GLU A 54 3.06 -29.72 17.68
N THR A 55 2.39 -28.83 18.41
CA THR A 55 3.04 -27.91 19.36
C THR A 55 3.53 -28.59 20.66
N SER A 56 3.21 -29.87 20.87
CA SER A 56 3.42 -30.55 22.16
C SER A 56 4.63 -31.49 22.26
N MET A 57 5.45 -31.66 21.22
CA MET A 57 6.65 -32.52 21.32
C MET A 57 7.82 -32.02 20.47
N HIS A 58 8.77 -31.29 21.07
CA HIS A 58 10.23 -31.48 20.90
C HIS A 58 11.03 -30.41 21.69
N PRO A 59 12.03 -30.79 22.53
CA PRO A 59 12.91 -29.82 23.18
C PRO A 59 13.95 -29.25 22.19
N LEU A 60 14.07 -27.93 22.16
CA LEU A 60 14.94 -27.15 21.26
C LEU A 60 16.42 -27.30 21.62
N ASN A 61 17.24 -27.81 20.69
CA ASN A 61 18.69 -27.87 20.86
C ASN A 61 19.35 -26.64 20.18
N SER A 62 19.74 -25.67 21.02
CA SER A 62 20.13 -24.29 20.64
C SER A 62 21.40 -24.19 19.77
N GLU A 63 22.36 -25.10 19.93
CA GLU A 63 23.71 -24.93 19.37
C GLU A 63 23.80 -25.15 17.84
N ARG A 64 22.89 -25.96 17.26
CA ARG A 64 22.91 -26.27 15.83
C ARG A 64 22.44 -25.10 14.96
N TYR A 65 21.59 -24.23 15.50
CA TYR A 65 21.04 -23.06 14.79
C TYR A 65 22.02 -21.90 14.68
N VAL A 66 22.97 -21.77 15.62
CA VAL A 66 23.95 -20.67 15.62
C VAL A 66 24.89 -20.75 14.41
N HIS A 67 25.28 -21.96 14.00
CA HIS A 67 26.11 -22.15 12.80
C HIS A 67 25.34 -21.88 11.50
N THR A 68 24.08 -22.29 11.40
CA THR A 68 23.22 -22.01 10.24
C THR A 68 22.91 -20.51 10.10
N PHE A 69 22.76 -19.77 11.21
CA PHE A 69 22.57 -18.32 11.16
C PHE A 69 23.80 -17.55 10.64
N LYS A 70 25.00 -18.08 10.88
CA LYS A 70 26.26 -17.50 10.38
C LYS A 70 26.42 -17.66 8.86
N GLU A 71 25.79 -18.66 8.26
CA GLU A 71 25.71 -18.82 6.80
C GLU A 71 24.56 -17.99 6.18
N ILE A 72 23.42 -17.85 6.87
CA ILE A 72 22.30 -16.99 6.41
C ILE A 72 22.66 -15.50 6.43
N THR A 73 23.53 -15.07 7.35
CA THR A 73 24.05 -13.69 7.37
C THR A 73 24.91 -13.33 6.15
N ASN A 74 25.38 -14.31 5.38
CA ASN A 74 26.06 -14.05 4.09
C ASN A 74 25.07 -13.67 2.95
N PHE A 75 23.75 -13.82 3.12
CA PHE A 75 22.75 -13.24 2.21
C PHE A 75 22.56 -11.73 2.40
N SER A 76 23.29 -11.11 3.34
CA SER A 76 23.31 -9.65 3.53
C SER A 76 24.26 -8.92 2.57
N GLY A 77 24.98 -9.63 1.70
CA GLY A 77 25.81 -9.02 0.67
C GLY A 77 24.96 -8.27 -0.37
N THR A 78 25.48 -7.20 -0.95
CA THR A 78 24.82 -6.53 -2.09
C THR A 78 24.82 -7.44 -3.31
N ILE A 79 23.75 -7.39 -4.13
CA ILE A 79 23.70 -8.11 -5.40
C ILE A 79 24.84 -7.57 -6.28
N ASN A 80 25.69 -8.46 -6.80
CA ASN A 80 26.85 -8.10 -7.61
C ASN A 80 26.42 -7.67 -9.02
N VAL A 81 26.08 -6.39 -9.16
CA VAL A 81 25.71 -5.75 -10.43
C VAL A 81 26.55 -4.50 -10.61
N THR A 82 27.17 -4.35 -11.78
CA THR A 82 27.84 -3.10 -12.15
C THR A 82 26.88 -2.23 -12.94
N TYR A 83 26.46 -1.12 -12.33
CA TYR A 83 25.52 -0.18 -12.94
C TYR A 83 26.25 0.81 -13.85
N ARG A 84 25.63 1.12 -14.99
CA ARG A 84 26.04 2.26 -15.83
C ARG A 84 25.34 3.51 -15.33
N TYR A 85 26.13 4.52 -14.96
CA TYR A 85 25.63 5.85 -14.65
C TYR A 85 25.42 6.61 -15.95
N LEU A 86 24.16 6.80 -16.34
CA LEU A 86 23.79 7.48 -17.57
C LEU A 86 23.67 9.00 -17.36
N ALA A 87 23.22 9.43 -16.17
CA ALA A 87 23.23 10.83 -15.78
C ALA A 87 23.33 10.99 -14.26
N GLY A 88 24.14 11.95 -13.82
CA GLY A 88 24.35 12.26 -12.40
C GLY A 88 25.22 11.22 -11.69
N THR A 89 25.67 11.59 -10.50
CA THR A 89 26.47 10.73 -9.62
C THR A 89 25.96 10.83 -8.18
N PRO A 90 25.94 9.73 -7.41
CA PRO A 90 25.55 9.74 -6.00
C PRO A 90 26.38 10.73 -5.20
N LEU A 91 25.74 11.47 -4.30
CA LEU A 91 26.44 12.34 -3.36
C LEU A 91 26.91 11.52 -2.14
N PRO A 92 28.03 11.88 -1.50
CA PRO A 92 28.55 11.15 -0.33
C PRO A 92 27.63 11.19 0.90
N ARG A 93 26.73 12.18 0.97
CA ARG A 93 25.85 12.40 2.11
C ARG A 93 24.49 11.72 1.88
N LYS A 94 24.11 10.85 2.82
CA LYS A 94 22.77 10.25 2.85
C LYS A 94 21.68 11.32 2.91
N LYS A 95 20.63 11.09 2.12
CA LYS A 95 19.41 11.92 2.07
C LYS A 95 18.32 11.30 2.96
N TYR A 96 17.21 12.00 3.16
CA TYR A 96 16.10 11.45 3.93
C TYR A 96 15.35 10.40 3.10
N LEU A 97 15.02 10.72 1.84
CA LEU A 97 14.22 9.86 0.97
C LEU A 97 14.91 9.62 -0.39
N THR A 98 14.97 8.37 -0.81
CA THR A 98 15.21 8.00 -2.21
C THR A 98 13.88 7.63 -2.86
N ILE A 99 13.58 8.17 -4.03
CA ILE A 99 12.42 7.78 -4.85
C ILE A 99 12.93 6.97 -6.02
N GLY A 100 12.55 5.70 -6.09
CA GLY A 100 12.96 4.79 -7.16
C GLY A 100 11.89 4.67 -8.23
N LEU A 101 12.28 4.87 -9.49
CA LEU A 101 11.48 4.70 -10.70
C LEU A 101 12.15 3.66 -11.60
N SER A 102 11.41 2.66 -12.06
CA SER A 102 11.85 1.77 -13.15
C SER A 102 11.04 2.04 -14.40
N SER A 103 11.69 2.21 -15.54
CA SER A 103 11.02 2.52 -16.81
C SER A 103 11.52 1.64 -17.95
N VAL A 104 10.58 1.19 -18.77
CA VAL A 104 10.81 0.38 -19.97
C VAL A 104 10.12 1.02 -21.18
N LYS A 105 10.56 0.71 -22.39
CA LYS A 105 10.01 1.27 -23.61
C LYS A 105 8.56 0.83 -23.79
N ARG A 106 7.63 1.77 -23.70
CA ARG A 106 6.21 1.53 -23.98
C ARG A 106 5.96 1.55 -25.49
N LYS A 107 4.97 0.78 -25.94
CA LYS A 107 4.49 0.85 -27.32
C LYS A 107 3.78 2.17 -27.64
N ARG A 108 3.17 2.80 -26.63
CA ARG A 108 2.38 4.03 -26.74
C ARG A 108 2.60 4.90 -25.51
N GLY A 109 2.88 6.18 -25.75
CA GLY A 109 3.13 7.17 -24.69
C GLY A 109 4.47 6.98 -23.97
N ASN A 110 4.93 8.04 -23.32
CA ASN A 110 6.03 7.99 -22.36
C ASN A 110 5.69 8.96 -21.22
N TYR A 111 5.44 8.41 -20.04
CA TYR A 111 4.96 9.17 -18.88
C TYR A 111 6.10 9.55 -17.92
N LEU A 112 7.29 8.96 -18.07
CA LEU A 112 8.39 9.12 -17.13
C LEU A 112 8.77 10.60 -16.94
N LEU A 113 8.83 11.37 -18.03
CA LEU A 113 9.17 12.79 -17.95
C LEU A 113 8.11 13.59 -17.17
N GLU A 114 6.84 13.20 -17.27
CA GLU A 114 5.74 13.84 -16.53
C GLU A 114 5.78 13.45 -15.06
N THR A 115 6.12 12.20 -14.74
CA THR A 115 6.33 11.75 -13.35
C THR A 115 7.52 12.44 -12.70
N ILE A 116 8.68 12.51 -13.37
CA ILE A 116 9.86 13.24 -12.85
C ILE A 116 9.51 14.72 -12.63
N LYS A 117 8.80 15.34 -13.58
CA LYS A 117 8.33 16.71 -13.44
C LYS A 117 7.40 16.85 -12.23
N SER A 118 6.43 15.94 -12.07
CA SER A 118 5.50 15.98 -10.94
C SER A 118 6.20 15.84 -9.60
N ILE A 119 7.20 14.98 -9.47
CA ILE A 119 7.98 14.84 -8.23
C ILE A 119 8.64 16.17 -7.87
N PHE A 120 9.30 16.82 -8.82
CA PHE A 120 10.05 18.04 -8.53
C PHE A 120 9.15 19.27 -8.36
N ASP A 121 8.11 19.44 -9.19
CA ASP A 121 7.22 20.59 -9.12
C ASP A 121 6.33 20.57 -7.87
N GLN A 122 5.97 19.38 -7.39
CA GLN A 122 5.16 19.22 -6.18
C GLN A 122 6.01 19.21 -4.90
N SER A 123 7.34 19.25 -5.00
CA SER A 123 8.23 19.35 -3.84
C SER A 123 8.56 20.81 -3.54
N SER A 124 8.48 21.19 -2.27
CA SER A 124 9.03 22.45 -1.77
C SER A 124 10.56 22.51 -1.86
N TYR A 125 11.11 23.72 -1.74
CA TYR A 125 12.57 23.91 -1.78
C TYR A 125 13.30 23.15 -0.65
N GLU A 126 12.66 23.03 0.51
CA GLU A 126 13.13 22.29 1.68
C GLU A 126 13.17 20.79 1.39
N GLU A 127 12.08 20.24 0.85
CA GLU A 127 12.00 18.82 0.50
C GLU A 127 13.02 18.44 -0.58
N LEU A 128 13.24 19.31 -1.56
CA LEU A 128 14.23 19.09 -2.62
C LEU A 128 15.66 18.90 -2.09
N LYS A 129 15.98 19.39 -0.89
CA LYS A 129 17.31 19.16 -0.25
C LYS A 129 17.42 17.76 0.34
N GLU A 130 16.29 17.14 0.66
CA GLU A 130 16.16 15.88 1.39
C GLU A 130 15.82 14.68 0.49
N ILE A 131 15.47 14.91 -0.79
CA ILE A 131 15.18 13.85 -1.75
C ILE A 131 16.32 13.58 -2.74
N VAL A 132 16.39 12.34 -3.20
CA VAL A 132 17.08 11.95 -4.42
C VAL A 132 16.16 11.04 -5.24
N VAL A 133 16.02 11.31 -6.53
CA VAL A 133 15.24 10.50 -7.47
C VAL A 133 16.22 9.62 -8.26
N VAL A 134 15.97 8.32 -8.30
CA VAL A 134 16.76 7.36 -9.07
C VAL A 134 15.86 6.75 -10.13
N VAL A 135 16.24 6.94 -11.38
CA VAL A 135 15.57 6.37 -12.55
C VAL A 135 16.42 5.22 -13.07
N HIS A 136 15.90 4.00 -12.98
CA HIS A 136 16.44 2.84 -13.68
C HIS A 136 15.78 2.73 -15.05
N LEU A 137 16.55 3.03 -16.11
CA LEU A 137 16.13 2.72 -17.47
C LEU A 137 16.40 1.24 -17.71
N ALA A 138 15.36 0.43 -17.56
CA ALA A 138 15.46 -1.02 -17.51
C ALA A 138 15.27 -1.68 -18.89
N ASP A 139 15.01 -0.91 -19.95
CA ASP A 139 14.90 -1.47 -21.30
C ASP A 139 16.27 -1.91 -21.85
N PHE A 140 16.27 -2.96 -22.68
CA PHE A 140 17.49 -3.45 -23.33
C PHE A 140 17.79 -2.70 -24.64
N ASP A 141 16.85 -1.92 -25.16
CA ASP A 141 17.08 -0.99 -26.27
C ASP A 141 17.93 0.21 -25.81
N LEU A 142 19.25 0.08 -25.94
CA LEU A 142 20.20 1.11 -25.54
C LEU A 142 20.03 2.43 -26.30
N ALA A 143 19.63 2.37 -27.58
CA ALA A 143 19.40 3.58 -28.37
C ALA A 143 18.19 4.36 -27.84
N TRP A 144 17.13 3.66 -27.42
CA TRP A 144 16.01 4.27 -26.70
C TRP A 144 16.44 4.86 -25.36
N CYS A 145 17.22 4.12 -24.57
CA CYS A 145 17.77 4.60 -23.30
C CYS A 145 18.58 5.90 -23.48
N GLU A 146 19.49 5.94 -24.45
CA GLU A 146 20.32 7.12 -24.76
C GLU A 146 19.47 8.33 -25.17
N SER A 147 18.48 8.12 -26.05
CA SER A 147 17.54 9.18 -26.45
C SER A 147 16.79 9.75 -25.24
N LEU A 148 16.31 8.88 -24.35
CA LEU A 148 15.56 9.30 -23.17
C LEU A 148 16.46 10.02 -22.16
N VAL A 149 17.70 9.59 -21.97
CA VAL A 149 18.70 10.29 -21.15
C VAL A 149 18.97 11.69 -21.68
N HIS A 150 19.03 11.86 -23.01
CA HIS A 150 19.20 13.18 -23.61
C HIS A 150 18.01 14.10 -23.30
N GLU A 151 16.78 13.59 -23.39
CA GLU A 151 15.58 14.33 -23.02
C GLU A 151 15.52 14.69 -21.53
N ILE A 152 15.85 13.72 -20.65
CA ILE A 152 15.94 13.93 -19.21
C ILE A 152 16.99 15.01 -18.89
N SER A 153 18.18 14.91 -19.49
CA SER A 153 19.27 15.86 -19.27
C SER A 153 18.90 17.27 -19.71
N ARG A 154 18.20 17.40 -20.84
CA ARG A 154 17.70 18.68 -21.35
C ARG A 154 16.66 19.32 -20.43
N LYS A 155 15.71 18.54 -19.91
CA LYS A 155 14.60 19.06 -19.06
C LYS A 155 14.99 19.25 -17.59
N PHE A 156 15.82 18.36 -17.05
CA PHE A 156 16.10 18.24 -15.62
C PHE A 156 17.59 18.39 -15.27
N GLY A 157 18.41 18.95 -16.18
CA GLY A 157 19.85 19.12 -15.97
C GLY A 157 20.22 19.79 -14.65
N HIS A 158 19.44 20.76 -14.19
CA HIS A 158 19.65 21.44 -12.90
C HIS A 158 19.38 20.54 -11.68
N HIS A 159 18.52 19.51 -11.79
CA HIS A 159 18.35 18.50 -10.75
C HIS A 159 19.49 17.48 -10.77
N ILE A 160 19.98 17.11 -11.97
CA ILE A 160 21.14 16.23 -12.14
C ILE A 160 22.40 16.85 -11.54
N ILE A 161 22.71 18.10 -11.90
CA ILE A 161 23.89 18.84 -11.39
C ILE A 161 23.82 19.00 -9.86
N ALA A 162 22.62 19.22 -9.32
CA ALA A 162 22.40 19.32 -7.88
C ALA A 162 22.42 17.96 -7.14
N GLY A 163 22.65 16.85 -7.84
CA GLY A 163 22.65 15.50 -7.26
C GLY A 163 21.27 15.04 -6.76
N ARG A 164 20.19 15.61 -7.29
CA ARG A 164 18.79 15.28 -6.96
C ARG A 164 18.17 14.26 -7.92
N LEU A 165 18.75 14.07 -9.10
CA LEU A 165 18.31 13.09 -10.09
C LEU A 165 19.49 12.26 -10.57
N LEU A 166 19.34 10.94 -10.49
CA LEU A 166 20.27 9.95 -11.01
C LEU A 166 19.55 9.10 -12.05
N VAL A 167 20.22 8.83 -13.18
CA VAL A 167 19.74 7.89 -14.19
C VAL A 167 20.76 6.78 -14.34
N ILE A 168 20.29 5.55 -14.15
CA ILE A 168 21.11 4.35 -14.17
C ILE A 168 20.56 3.33 -15.16
N HIS A 169 21.44 2.42 -15.57
CA HIS A 169 21.08 1.25 -16.34
C HIS A 169 21.83 0.02 -15.81
N ALA A 170 21.11 -1.08 -15.69
CA ALA A 170 21.68 -2.38 -15.37
C ALA A 170 21.80 -3.17 -16.69
N PRO A 171 23.03 -3.54 -17.12
CA PRO A 171 23.24 -4.28 -18.36
C PRO A 171 22.54 -5.65 -18.38
N GLU A 172 22.13 -6.10 -19.58
CA GLU A 172 21.41 -7.37 -19.77
C GLU A 172 22.23 -8.58 -19.30
N GLU A 173 23.57 -8.54 -19.36
CA GLU A 173 24.44 -9.63 -18.90
C GLU A 173 24.30 -9.99 -17.41
N TYR A 174 23.75 -9.07 -16.59
CA TYR A 174 23.49 -9.33 -15.18
C TYR A 174 22.13 -9.97 -14.92
N TYR A 175 21.22 -9.97 -15.90
CA TYR A 175 19.89 -10.55 -15.72
C TYR A 175 19.97 -12.08 -15.68
N PRO A 176 19.22 -12.74 -14.79
CA PRO A 176 19.04 -14.19 -14.88
C PRO A 176 18.25 -14.55 -16.15
N SER A 177 18.28 -15.82 -16.54
CA SER A 177 17.55 -16.29 -17.73
C SER A 177 16.09 -15.85 -17.70
N LEU A 178 15.67 -15.16 -18.76
CA LEU A 178 14.29 -14.76 -19.02
C LEU A 178 13.58 -15.71 -19.99
N ASP A 179 14.26 -16.79 -20.39
CA ASP A 179 13.73 -17.86 -21.22
C ASP A 179 13.42 -19.10 -20.37
N GLY A 180 12.45 -19.91 -20.81
CA GLY A 180 12.07 -21.15 -20.10
C GLY A 180 11.43 -20.92 -18.73
N LEU A 181 10.80 -19.75 -18.53
CA LEU A 181 10.22 -19.36 -17.25
C LEU A 181 9.02 -20.23 -16.83
N LYS A 182 8.85 -20.40 -15.51
CA LYS A 182 7.73 -21.13 -14.93
C LYS A 182 6.37 -20.47 -15.25
N ARG A 183 5.38 -21.29 -15.62
CA ARG A 183 4.04 -20.84 -16.00
C ARG A 183 2.99 -21.15 -14.92
N ASN A 184 3.22 -20.63 -13.72
CA ASN A 184 2.39 -20.94 -12.53
C ASN A 184 0.91 -20.52 -12.65
N TYR A 185 0.59 -19.54 -13.50
CA TYR A 185 -0.75 -18.94 -13.61
C TYR A 185 -1.38 -19.05 -15.00
N ASN A 186 -0.89 -19.97 -15.85
CA ASN A 186 -1.34 -20.12 -17.25
C ASN A 186 -1.29 -18.84 -18.10
N ASP A 187 -0.43 -17.91 -17.71
CA ASP A 187 -0.19 -16.69 -18.46
C ASP A 187 0.48 -16.98 -19.82
N PRO A 188 0.22 -16.15 -20.84
CA PRO A 188 1.02 -16.09 -22.06
C PRO A 188 2.51 -15.92 -21.73
N GLU A 189 3.37 -16.56 -22.52
CA GLU A 189 4.83 -16.57 -22.30
C GLU A 189 5.42 -15.15 -22.23
N ASP A 190 4.94 -14.24 -23.08
CA ASP A 190 5.36 -12.84 -23.08
C ASP A 190 4.93 -12.08 -21.82
N ARG A 191 3.77 -12.40 -21.23
CA ARG A 191 3.35 -11.87 -19.93
C ARG A 191 4.25 -12.39 -18.81
N VAL A 192 4.57 -13.69 -18.83
CA VAL A 192 5.47 -14.32 -17.85
C VAL A 192 6.86 -13.69 -17.93
N ARG A 193 7.39 -13.51 -19.14
CA ARG A 193 8.68 -12.83 -19.37
C ARG A 193 8.64 -11.40 -18.85
N PHE A 194 7.58 -10.65 -19.16
CA PHE A 194 7.42 -9.26 -18.72
C PHE A 194 7.41 -9.15 -17.18
N ARG A 195 6.54 -9.89 -16.48
CA ARG A 195 6.46 -9.83 -15.01
C ARG A 195 7.75 -10.30 -14.34
N SER A 196 8.41 -11.30 -14.91
CA SER A 196 9.65 -11.86 -14.34
C SER A 196 10.81 -10.90 -14.51
N LYS A 197 10.92 -10.25 -15.68
CA LYS A 197 11.88 -9.17 -15.89
C LYS A 197 11.62 -8.00 -14.95
N GLN A 198 10.36 -7.59 -14.77
CA GLN A 198 10.00 -6.49 -13.88
C GLN A 198 10.43 -6.73 -12.42
N ASN A 199 10.34 -7.97 -11.92
CA ASN A 199 10.88 -8.33 -10.61
C ASN A 199 12.40 -8.08 -10.52
N VAL A 200 13.15 -8.47 -11.56
CA VAL A 200 14.60 -8.23 -11.64
C VAL A 200 14.91 -6.74 -11.75
N ASP A 201 14.13 -5.99 -12.55
CA ASP A 201 14.28 -4.54 -12.71
C ASP A 201 14.20 -3.84 -11.35
N TYR A 202 13.16 -4.13 -10.56
CA TYR A 202 13.01 -3.58 -9.21
C TYR A 202 14.05 -4.11 -8.23
N ALA A 203 14.45 -5.39 -8.30
CA ALA A 203 15.51 -5.92 -7.46
C ALA A 203 16.83 -5.14 -7.67
N PHE A 204 17.18 -4.84 -8.91
CA PHE A 204 18.38 -4.07 -9.25
C PHE A 204 18.28 -2.61 -8.83
N LEU A 205 17.12 -1.98 -9.01
CA LEU A 205 16.88 -0.62 -8.53
C LEU A 205 17.00 -0.52 -7.00
N LEU A 206 16.39 -1.45 -6.26
CA LEU A 206 16.47 -1.52 -4.80
C LEU A 206 17.92 -1.71 -4.32
N ASN A 207 18.65 -2.64 -4.95
CA ASN A 207 20.05 -2.90 -4.62
C ASN A 207 20.91 -1.64 -4.76
N PHE A 208 20.74 -0.88 -5.85
CA PHE A 208 21.43 0.39 -6.06
C PHE A 208 21.09 1.43 -4.99
N CYS A 209 19.83 1.51 -4.57
CA CYS A 209 19.34 2.55 -3.65
C CYS A 209 19.71 2.33 -2.18
N THR A 210 20.18 1.13 -1.79
CA THR A 210 20.45 0.69 -0.40
C THR A 210 21.08 1.75 0.51
N ASN A 211 22.06 2.51 0.00
CA ASN A 211 22.88 3.41 0.82
C ASN A 211 22.69 4.90 0.51
N LEU A 212 21.68 5.27 -0.28
CA LEU A 212 21.48 6.65 -0.72
C LEU A 212 20.71 7.49 0.31
N SER A 213 19.76 6.89 1.03
CA SER A 213 18.88 7.58 1.96
C SER A 213 18.54 6.75 3.20
N ASP A 214 17.84 7.35 4.16
CA ASP A 214 17.27 6.63 5.31
C ASP A 214 16.02 5.82 4.93
N PHE A 215 15.22 6.35 4.01
CA PHE A 215 14.01 5.74 3.48
C PHE A 215 14.02 5.63 1.95
N TYR A 216 13.25 4.67 1.43
CA TYR A 216 13.05 4.45 0.00
C TYR A 216 11.57 4.36 -0.34
N MET A 217 11.13 5.15 -1.32
CA MET A 217 9.80 5.11 -1.90
C MET A 217 9.85 4.42 -3.26
N MET A 218 9.09 3.33 -3.39
CA MET A 218 8.86 2.66 -4.67
C MET A 218 7.72 3.35 -5.43
N LEU A 219 7.99 3.80 -6.67
CA LEU A 219 7.01 4.36 -7.59
C LEU A 219 7.11 3.72 -8.99
N GLU A 220 6.10 3.98 -9.81
CA GLU A 220 6.06 3.71 -11.25
C GLU A 220 6.45 4.95 -12.07
N ASP A 221 6.76 4.75 -13.35
CA ASP A 221 7.09 5.82 -14.29
C ASP A 221 5.87 6.57 -14.87
N ASP A 222 4.66 6.34 -14.33
CA ASP A 222 3.41 6.99 -14.73
C ASP A 222 2.56 7.42 -13.52
N VAL A 223 3.22 8.03 -12.54
CA VAL A 223 2.63 8.56 -11.31
C VAL A 223 2.61 10.09 -11.30
N ARG A 224 1.54 10.65 -10.73
CA ARG A 224 1.42 12.06 -10.29
C ARG A 224 1.48 12.12 -8.77
N CYS A 225 2.24 13.07 -8.23
CA CYS A 225 2.41 13.28 -6.79
C CYS A 225 1.45 14.35 -6.27
N SER A 226 1.04 14.24 -5.01
CA SER A 226 0.41 15.34 -4.27
C SER A 226 1.43 16.39 -3.85
N ARG A 227 0.95 17.59 -3.55
CA ARG A 227 1.79 18.72 -3.13
C ARG A 227 2.43 18.46 -1.76
N ASN A 228 3.72 18.77 -1.63
CA ASN A 228 4.50 18.60 -0.41
C ASN A 228 4.41 17.18 0.18
N PHE A 229 4.39 16.16 -0.69
CA PHE A 229 4.20 14.77 -0.28
C PHE A 229 5.26 14.29 0.71
N LEU A 230 6.50 14.80 0.65
CA LEU A 230 7.56 14.38 1.58
C LEU A 230 7.25 14.87 3.00
N THR A 231 6.69 16.06 3.15
CA THR A 231 6.26 16.62 4.43
C THR A 231 5.18 15.75 5.05
N ALA A 232 4.16 15.39 4.28
CA ALA A 232 3.10 14.48 4.72
C ALA A 232 3.67 13.10 5.11
N LEU A 233 4.57 12.56 4.29
CA LEU A 233 5.28 11.31 4.58
C LEU A 233 6.08 11.37 5.88
N LYS A 234 6.81 12.47 6.14
CA LYS A 234 7.60 12.66 7.36
C LYS A 234 6.71 12.66 8.60
N LYS A 235 5.54 13.32 8.55
CA LYS A 235 4.56 13.29 9.65
C LYS A 235 4.09 11.86 9.96
N VAL A 236 3.79 11.10 8.91
CA VAL A 236 3.40 9.69 9.02
C VAL A 236 4.51 8.82 9.61
N VAL A 237 5.75 9.00 9.18
CA VAL A 237 6.89 8.26 9.75
C VAL A 237 7.09 8.62 11.22
N ALA A 238 6.99 9.90 11.58
CA ALA A 238 7.11 10.38 12.95
C ALA A 238 6.01 9.83 13.86
N SER A 239 4.77 9.73 13.39
CA SER A 239 3.66 9.13 14.17
C SER A 239 3.81 7.63 14.40
N ARG A 240 4.77 6.98 13.72
CA ARG A 240 5.13 5.56 13.89
C ARG A 240 6.47 5.37 14.58
N GLU A 241 7.05 6.41 15.17
CA GLU A 241 8.27 6.27 15.96
C GLU A 241 8.06 5.25 17.09
N GLY A 242 9.01 4.32 17.24
CA GLY A 242 8.92 3.22 18.21
C GLY A 242 8.01 2.04 17.79
N SER A 243 7.25 2.14 16.69
CA SER A 243 6.43 1.05 16.16
C SER A 243 7.20 0.22 15.13
N TYR A 244 7.02 -1.10 15.14
CA TYR A 244 7.56 -1.98 14.10
C TYR A 244 6.68 -1.93 12.84
N TRP A 245 7.32 -1.71 11.69
CA TRP A 245 6.69 -1.84 10.38
C TRP A 245 7.76 -2.21 9.33
N VAL A 246 7.30 -2.88 8.29
CA VAL A 246 8.08 -3.38 7.15
C VAL A 246 7.85 -2.49 5.93
N MET A 247 6.58 -2.12 5.71
CA MET A 247 6.15 -1.33 4.56
C MET A 247 4.98 -0.43 4.97
N LEU A 248 5.07 0.86 4.61
CA LEU A 248 3.95 1.80 4.68
C LEU A 248 3.41 2.07 3.27
N GLU A 249 2.10 2.22 3.15
CA GLU A 249 1.43 2.41 1.86
C GLU A 249 0.82 3.82 1.75
N PHE A 250 1.20 4.57 0.71
CA PHE A 250 0.70 5.90 0.36
C PHE A 250 -0.12 5.91 -0.94
N SER A 251 -0.46 4.73 -1.44
CA SER A 251 -1.47 4.48 -2.46
C SER A 251 -2.00 3.06 -2.34
N LYS A 252 -3.26 2.85 -2.72
CA LYS A 252 -3.85 1.51 -2.82
C LYS A 252 -3.43 0.73 -4.07
N LEU A 253 -2.81 1.40 -5.04
CA LEU A 253 -2.53 0.84 -6.37
C LEU A 253 -1.21 0.08 -6.38
N GLY A 254 -1.28 -1.24 -6.53
CA GLY A 254 -0.14 -2.11 -6.81
C GLY A 254 1.07 -1.85 -5.89
N TYR A 255 2.25 -1.66 -6.47
CA TYR A 255 3.49 -1.27 -5.79
C TYR A 255 3.78 0.24 -5.84
N ILE A 256 2.81 1.08 -6.22
CA ILE A 256 2.93 2.54 -6.13
C ILE A 256 2.84 2.96 -4.66
N GLY A 257 3.71 3.86 -4.24
CA GLY A 257 3.64 4.49 -2.93
C GLY A 257 4.03 3.57 -1.79
N LYS A 258 4.92 2.59 -2.03
CA LYS A 258 5.40 1.68 -0.99
C LYS A 258 6.70 2.20 -0.39
N LEU A 259 6.64 2.60 0.88
CA LEU A 259 7.76 3.13 1.63
C LEU A 259 8.43 2.03 2.45
N TYR A 260 9.76 1.98 2.40
CA TYR A 260 10.61 1.05 3.14
C TYR A 260 11.72 1.81 3.87
N HIS A 261 12.23 1.22 4.95
CA HIS A 261 13.53 1.62 5.47
C HIS A 261 14.64 1.15 4.51
N SER A 262 15.62 2.01 4.25
CA SER A 262 16.71 1.68 3.32
C SER A 262 17.56 0.49 3.76
N ARG A 263 17.64 0.24 5.08
CA ARG A 263 18.34 -0.92 5.66
C ARG A 263 17.73 -2.27 5.24
N ASP A 264 16.46 -2.28 4.86
CA ASP A 264 15.73 -3.49 4.50
C ASP A 264 15.76 -3.76 2.98
N LEU A 265 16.27 -2.81 2.17
CA LEU A 265 16.31 -2.97 0.71
C LEU A 265 17.16 -4.15 0.23
N PRO A 266 18.35 -4.47 0.81
CA PRO A 266 19.10 -5.63 0.37
C PRO A 266 18.26 -6.91 0.49
N ARG A 267 17.53 -7.06 1.59
CA ARG A 267 16.66 -8.21 1.83
C ARG A 267 15.51 -8.26 0.82
N LEU A 268 14.85 -7.12 0.57
CA LEU A 268 13.77 -7.03 -0.41
C LEU A 268 14.27 -7.31 -1.84
N ALA A 269 15.43 -6.78 -2.22
CA ALA A 269 16.05 -6.99 -3.52
C ALA A 269 16.33 -8.48 -3.76
N HIS A 270 16.92 -9.17 -2.78
CA HIS A 270 17.15 -10.61 -2.86
C HIS A 270 15.83 -11.39 -2.92
N PHE A 271 14.81 -10.97 -2.18
CA PHE A 271 13.50 -11.62 -2.22
C PHE A 271 12.87 -11.52 -3.61
N LEU A 272 12.84 -10.33 -4.23
CA LEU A 272 12.32 -10.15 -5.58
C LEU A 272 13.13 -10.94 -6.62
N LEU A 273 14.46 -10.94 -6.49
CA LEU A 273 15.33 -11.71 -7.39
C LEU A 273 15.16 -13.22 -7.21
N MET A 274 14.99 -13.71 -5.99
CA MET A 274 14.82 -15.13 -5.70
C MET A 274 13.51 -15.68 -6.27
N PHE A 275 12.43 -14.89 -6.20
CA PHE A 275 11.10 -15.30 -6.65
C PHE A 275 10.72 -14.71 -8.01
N TYR A 276 11.69 -14.24 -8.80
CA TYR A 276 11.42 -13.49 -10.03
C TYR A 276 10.55 -14.26 -11.04
N GLN A 277 10.68 -15.59 -11.10
CA GLN A 277 9.88 -16.45 -11.99
C GLN A 277 8.50 -16.78 -11.41
N GLU A 278 8.33 -16.71 -10.10
CA GLU A 278 7.19 -17.35 -9.42
C GLU A 278 5.91 -16.56 -9.57
N MET A 279 5.94 -15.25 -9.30
CA MET A 279 4.73 -14.41 -9.31
C MET A 279 5.04 -12.93 -9.62
N PRO A 280 4.04 -12.10 -9.95
CA PRO A 280 4.24 -10.67 -10.19
C PRO A 280 4.75 -9.91 -8.95
N CYS A 281 5.40 -8.77 -9.16
CA CYS A 281 6.01 -7.94 -8.11
C CYS A 281 5.01 -7.55 -7.02
N ASP A 282 3.80 -7.09 -7.39
CA ASP A 282 2.75 -6.69 -6.44
C ASP A 282 2.45 -7.77 -5.40
N TRP A 283 2.39 -9.03 -5.84
CA TRP A 283 2.07 -10.16 -4.99
C TRP A 283 3.25 -10.51 -4.09
N LEU A 284 4.46 -10.45 -4.64
CA LEU A 284 5.68 -10.64 -3.87
C LEU A 284 5.78 -9.64 -2.72
N LEU A 285 5.44 -8.38 -2.93
CA LEU A 285 5.49 -7.37 -1.86
C LEU A 285 4.53 -7.69 -0.71
N ILE A 286 3.33 -8.19 -1.00
CA ILE A 286 2.37 -8.65 0.01
C ILE A 286 2.95 -9.82 0.80
N HIS A 287 3.53 -10.81 0.11
CA HIS A 287 4.17 -11.96 0.76
C HIS A 287 5.39 -11.55 1.60
N PHE A 288 6.23 -10.65 1.11
CA PHE A 288 7.39 -10.13 1.84
C PHE A 288 6.96 -9.50 3.17
N ARG A 289 5.94 -8.64 3.12
CA ARG A 289 5.35 -8.00 4.30
C ARG A 289 4.81 -9.03 5.31
N GLY A 290 4.04 -10.01 4.82
CA GLY A 290 3.46 -11.08 5.64
C GLY A 290 4.52 -11.99 6.28
N LEU A 291 5.58 -12.35 5.55
CA LEU A 291 6.70 -13.14 6.06
C LEU A 291 7.48 -12.40 7.16
N LEU A 292 7.44 -11.07 7.17
CA LEU A 292 8.05 -10.21 8.18
C LEU A 292 7.08 -9.82 9.30
N ALA A 293 6.05 -10.63 9.51
CA ALA A 293 5.06 -10.50 10.58
C ALA A 293 4.23 -9.21 10.54
N GLN A 294 4.18 -8.49 9.42
CA GLN A 294 3.21 -7.44 9.18
C GLN A 294 2.07 -7.98 8.30
N LYS A 295 1.02 -8.51 8.94
CA LYS A 295 -0.14 -9.06 8.22
C LYS A 295 -0.94 -7.96 7.52
N ASP A 296 -1.25 -6.90 8.26
CA ASP A 296 -2.11 -5.82 7.79
C ASP A 296 -1.35 -4.76 6.98
N ALA A 297 -2.05 -4.20 5.99
CA ALA A 297 -1.56 -3.04 5.25
C ALA A 297 -1.65 -1.81 6.15
N ILE A 298 -0.52 -1.12 6.36
CA ILE A 298 -0.51 0.17 7.06
C ILE A 298 -0.61 1.25 5.98
N ARG A 299 -1.83 1.56 5.58
CA ARG A 299 -2.13 2.53 4.53
C ARG A 299 -2.53 3.88 5.10
N PHE A 300 -2.06 4.95 4.47
CA PHE A 300 -2.38 6.32 4.83
C PHE A 300 -3.31 6.94 3.82
N LYS A 301 -4.21 7.78 4.34
CA LYS A 301 -5.15 8.58 3.57
C LYS A 301 -4.98 10.07 3.94
N PRO A 302 -5.15 10.99 2.98
CA PRO A 302 -5.34 10.74 1.55
C PRO A 302 -4.09 10.11 0.91
N SER A 303 -4.27 9.40 -0.20
CA SER A 303 -3.16 8.86 -1.00
C SER A 303 -2.31 10.01 -1.54
N LEU A 304 -0.99 9.85 -1.50
CA LEU A 304 -0.05 10.88 -1.98
C LEU A 304 0.35 10.70 -3.45
N PHE A 305 -0.05 9.58 -4.06
CA PHE A 305 0.37 9.20 -5.40
C PHE A 305 -0.81 8.68 -6.22
N GLN A 306 -0.92 9.15 -7.46
CA GLN A 306 -1.97 8.77 -8.40
C GLN A 306 -1.37 8.25 -9.70
N HIS A 307 -1.77 7.04 -10.09
CA HIS A 307 -1.50 6.53 -11.42
C HIS A 307 -2.17 7.39 -12.51
N MET A 308 -1.37 7.85 -13.48
CA MET A 308 -1.79 8.70 -14.60
C MET A 308 -1.61 8.04 -15.97
N GLY A 309 -0.96 6.86 -16.04
CA GLY A 309 -0.79 6.11 -17.27
C GLY A 309 -2.12 5.62 -17.85
N TYR A 310 -2.45 6.01 -19.08
CA TYR A 310 -3.63 5.47 -19.76
C TYR A 310 -3.31 4.16 -20.49
N TYR A 311 -2.07 3.99 -20.95
CA TYR A 311 -1.62 2.78 -21.64
C TYR A 311 -0.54 2.06 -20.84
N SER A 312 -0.79 0.79 -20.52
CA SER A 312 0.16 -0.08 -19.83
C SER A 312 1.45 -0.27 -20.65
N SER A 313 2.57 -0.37 -19.96
CA SER A 313 3.85 -0.83 -20.53
C SER A 313 3.74 -2.23 -21.14
N TYR A 314 2.89 -3.10 -20.59
CA TYR A 314 2.60 -4.39 -21.18
C TYR A 314 1.59 -4.26 -22.33
N LYS A 315 2.08 -4.41 -23.56
CA LYS A 315 1.31 -4.38 -24.83
C LYS A 315 0.54 -3.10 -25.14
N GLY A 316 0.60 -2.05 -24.31
CA GLY A 316 -0.19 -0.83 -24.54
C GLY A 316 -1.67 -1.00 -24.25
N ALA A 317 -2.05 -1.93 -23.36
CA ALA A 317 -3.44 -2.12 -22.94
C ALA A 317 -3.96 -0.88 -22.19
N GLU A 318 -5.25 -0.55 -22.34
CA GLU A 318 -5.84 0.57 -21.58
C GLU A 318 -5.85 0.25 -20.08
N ASN A 319 -5.34 1.17 -19.26
CA ASN A 319 -5.39 1.12 -17.81
C ASN A 319 -6.13 2.37 -17.30
N LYS A 320 -7.24 2.15 -16.59
CA LYS A 320 -8.08 3.22 -16.02
C LYS A 320 -8.07 3.19 -14.49
N LEU A 321 -7.13 2.47 -13.89
CA LEU A 321 -7.00 2.41 -12.43
C LEU A 321 -6.72 3.80 -11.88
N LYS A 322 -7.56 4.20 -10.93
CA LYS A 322 -7.48 5.44 -10.18
C LYS A 322 -7.55 5.15 -8.70
N ASP A 323 -6.90 6.00 -7.91
CA ASP A 323 -7.00 5.97 -6.46
C ASP A 323 -8.05 7.01 -6.06
N ASP A 324 -9.13 6.58 -5.43
CA ASP A 324 -10.25 7.47 -5.05
C ASP A 324 -9.92 8.28 -3.78
N ASP A 325 -8.95 7.81 -2.99
CA ASP A 325 -8.44 8.50 -1.81
C ASP A 325 -7.35 9.54 -2.17
N PHE A 326 -7.00 9.74 -3.45
CA PHE A 326 -5.94 10.68 -3.86
C PHE A 326 -6.41 12.14 -3.86
N GLU A 327 -5.67 12.99 -3.15
CA GLU A 327 -5.89 14.44 -3.10
C GLU A 327 -4.62 15.18 -3.53
N GLU A 328 -4.71 15.96 -4.61
CA GLU A 328 -3.55 16.69 -5.15
C GLU A 328 -3.14 17.86 -4.24
N ASP A 329 -4.12 18.57 -3.68
CA ASP A 329 -3.95 19.68 -2.74
C ASP A 329 -4.34 19.24 -1.31
N SER A 330 -3.59 18.31 -0.72
CA SER A 330 -3.84 17.80 0.64
C SER A 330 -3.38 18.78 1.73
N LEU A 331 -3.82 20.04 1.66
CA LEU A 331 -3.52 21.06 2.69
C LEU A 331 -4.23 20.76 4.02
N ASP A 332 -5.27 19.93 3.99
CA ASP A 332 -6.15 19.65 5.12
C ASP A 332 -6.04 18.21 5.62
N ILE A 333 -4.85 17.62 5.68
CA ILE A 333 -4.66 16.42 6.53
C ILE A 333 -4.81 16.89 7.98
N PRO A 334 -5.85 16.49 8.72
CA PRO A 334 -6.00 16.91 10.11
C PRO A 334 -4.85 16.31 10.92
N ASP A 335 -3.89 17.16 11.27
CA ASP A 335 -2.73 16.80 12.07
C ASP A 335 -3.16 16.83 13.53
N ASN A 336 -3.94 15.83 13.93
CA ASN A 336 -4.32 15.65 15.32
C ASN A 336 -3.02 15.42 16.13
N PRO A 337 -2.57 16.38 16.97
CA PRO A 337 -1.36 16.21 17.76
C PRO A 337 -1.51 15.01 18.71
N PRO A 338 -0.42 14.37 19.17
CA PRO A 338 -0.53 13.26 20.13
C PRO A 338 -1.44 13.65 21.29
N ALA A 339 -2.41 12.80 21.64
CA ALA A 339 -3.37 13.12 22.70
C ALA A 339 -3.66 11.90 23.58
N SER A 340 -3.92 12.15 24.86
CA SER A 340 -4.50 11.14 25.76
C SER A 340 -6.02 11.28 25.76
N LEU A 341 -6.72 10.20 25.42
CA LEU A 341 -8.17 10.19 25.22
C LEU A 341 -8.84 9.47 26.39
N TYR A 342 -9.81 10.13 27.02
CA TYR A 342 -10.60 9.55 28.11
C TYR A 342 -12.08 9.68 27.81
N THR A 343 -12.84 8.62 28.03
CA THR A 343 -14.29 8.66 27.87
C THR A 343 -14.97 7.83 28.93
N ASN A 344 -16.13 8.31 29.41
CA ASN A 344 -17.06 7.54 30.22
C ASN A 344 -18.19 6.92 29.38
N ILE A 345 -18.08 6.99 28.04
CA ILE A 345 -19.07 6.45 27.13
C ILE A 345 -18.79 4.95 26.92
N ASN A 346 -19.85 4.14 27.07
CA ASN A 346 -19.76 2.72 26.77
C ASN A 346 -19.51 2.49 25.28
N VAL A 347 -18.35 1.92 24.97
CA VAL A 347 -17.90 1.58 23.62
C VAL A 347 -18.63 0.35 23.09
N PHE A 348 -19.00 0.37 21.82
CA PHE A 348 -19.47 -0.81 21.10
C PHE A 348 -18.27 -1.59 20.56
N GLU A 349 -18.10 -2.84 21.01
CA GLU A 349 -17.04 -3.75 20.56
C GLU A 349 -15.63 -3.12 20.63
N SER A 350 -14.90 -3.13 19.50
CA SER A 350 -13.52 -2.61 19.38
C SER A 350 -13.47 -1.17 18.86
N TYR A 351 -14.59 -0.44 18.82
CA TYR A 351 -14.66 0.91 18.26
C TYR A 351 -14.37 2.00 19.30
N ASP A 352 -13.19 1.95 19.92
CA ASP A 352 -12.81 2.80 21.04
C ASP A 352 -12.61 4.29 20.68
N ALA A 353 -12.41 5.10 21.73
CA ALA A 353 -12.25 6.55 21.63
C ALA A 353 -11.01 6.98 20.83
N ALA A 354 -9.97 6.14 20.73
CA ALA A 354 -8.79 6.44 19.92
C ALA A 354 -9.14 6.54 18.44
N LYS A 355 -10.17 5.80 18.00
CA LYS A 355 -10.66 5.84 16.62
C LYS A 355 -11.32 7.17 16.25
N ALA A 356 -11.96 7.87 17.19
CA ALA A 356 -12.49 9.23 16.95
C ALA A 356 -11.40 10.28 16.69
N TYR A 357 -10.17 10.00 17.13
CA TYR A 357 -9.03 10.91 17.03
C TYR A 357 -7.99 10.44 16.01
N SER A 358 -8.23 9.28 15.39
CA SER A 358 -7.39 8.68 14.36
C SER A 358 -7.47 9.47 13.05
N SER A 359 -6.38 9.51 12.29
CA SER A 359 -6.34 10.06 10.92
C SER A 359 -6.79 9.04 9.87
N VAL A 360 -7.23 7.85 10.29
CA VAL A 360 -7.77 6.78 9.45
C VAL A 360 -9.30 6.86 9.48
N ASP A 361 -9.98 6.53 8.37
CA ASP A 361 -11.46 6.45 8.27
C ASP A 361 -12.04 5.35 9.20
N GLU A 362 -12.01 5.60 10.50
CA GLU A 362 -12.56 4.74 11.53
C GLU A 362 -13.59 5.52 12.35
N TYR A 363 -14.49 4.79 13.01
CA TYR A 363 -15.59 5.40 13.75
C TYR A 363 -15.49 5.04 15.23
N PHE A 364 -15.77 6.02 16.10
CA PHE A 364 -16.05 5.75 17.51
C PHE A 364 -17.54 5.38 17.65
N TRP A 365 -17.82 4.10 17.88
CA TRP A 365 -19.19 3.60 18.05
C TRP A 365 -19.50 3.36 19.52
N VAL A 366 -20.68 3.81 19.92
CA VAL A 366 -21.06 3.86 21.33
C VAL A 366 -22.45 3.28 21.53
N ILE A 367 -22.63 2.62 22.67
CA ILE A 367 -23.95 2.11 23.09
C ILE A 367 -24.59 3.17 23.97
N PHE A 368 -25.67 3.79 23.48
CA PHE A 368 -26.39 4.80 24.23
C PHE A 368 -27.52 4.20 25.06
N LEU A 369 -27.27 3.94 26.35
CA LEU A 369 -28.34 3.72 27.33
C LEU A 369 -28.95 5.07 27.71
N VAL A 370 -30.28 5.18 27.58
CA VAL A 370 -31.05 6.44 27.55
C VAL A 370 -31.11 7.19 28.90
N CYS A 371 -30.59 6.65 30.01
CA CYS A 371 -30.76 7.26 31.33
C CYS A 371 -29.50 7.25 32.21
N LEU A 372 -28.44 7.96 31.83
CA LEU A 372 -27.23 8.14 32.65
C LEU A 372 -26.67 9.58 32.54
N PRO A 373 -25.88 10.04 33.53
CA PRO A 373 -25.37 11.42 33.61
C PRO A 373 -24.48 11.82 32.42
N LEU A 374 -24.07 13.09 32.37
CA LEU A 374 -23.20 13.71 31.35
C LEU A 374 -22.15 12.72 30.79
N LYS A 375 -22.25 12.48 29.48
CA LYS A 375 -21.31 11.66 28.71
C LYS A 375 -20.31 12.55 28.01
N TYR A 376 -19.02 12.21 28.12
CA TYR A 376 -17.93 13.00 27.57
C TYR A 376 -16.90 12.16 26.83
N LEU A 377 -16.26 12.79 25.85
CA LEU A 377 -14.97 12.40 25.29
C LEU A 377 -14.00 13.55 25.57
N LEU A 378 -12.95 13.27 26.33
CA LEU A 378 -11.92 14.21 26.73
C LEU A 378 -10.65 13.94 25.93
N ILE A 379 -10.11 15.00 25.32
CA ILE A 379 -8.87 14.97 24.54
C ILE A 379 -7.83 15.84 25.25
N LEU A 380 -6.77 15.22 25.78
CA LEU A 380 -5.68 15.92 26.46
C LEU A 380 -4.45 16.02 25.55
N LEU A 381 -4.04 17.24 25.21
CA LEU A 381 -2.84 17.51 24.40
C LEU A 381 -1.61 17.77 25.29
N PRO A 382 -0.44 17.19 25.00
CA PRO A 382 0.80 17.46 25.71
C PRO A 382 1.38 18.82 25.29
N PHE A 383 1.69 19.67 26.28
CA PHE A 383 2.37 20.96 26.07
C PHE A 383 3.88 20.85 26.24
N PRO A 384 4.68 21.65 25.51
CA PRO A 384 6.06 21.93 25.90
C PRO A 384 6.10 22.78 27.19
N PRO A 385 7.17 22.67 28.00
CA PRO A 385 7.20 23.16 29.40
C PRO A 385 7.27 24.69 29.59
N SER A 386 6.81 25.52 28.65
CA SER A 386 6.99 26.98 28.69
C SER A 386 5.71 27.83 28.73
N THR A 387 4.52 27.24 28.83
CA THR A 387 3.26 28.00 29.00
C THR A 387 2.32 27.28 29.95
N GLN A 388 2.04 27.86 31.12
CA GLN A 388 1.03 27.40 32.06
C GLN A 388 -0.38 27.55 31.45
N GLY A 389 -0.98 26.43 31.07
CA GLY A 389 -2.38 26.34 30.67
C GLY A 389 -2.71 24.95 30.12
N GLN A 390 -3.59 24.20 30.79
CA GLN A 390 -4.20 22.99 30.22
C GLN A 390 -5.41 23.41 29.39
N TYR A 391 -5.51 22.90 28.16
CA TYR A 391 -6.72 23.06 27.35
C TYR A 391 -7.49 21.74 27.35
N CYS A 392 -8.74 21.78 27.81
CA CYS A 392 -9.70 20.69 27.67
C CYS A 392 -10.67 21.02 26.54
N LEU A 393 -10.77 20.14 25.55
CA LEU A 393 -11.93 20.11 24.65
C LEU A 393 -12.93 19.10 25.24
N GLU A 394 -14.04 19.61 25.74
CA GLU A 394 -15.13 18.80 26.31
C GLU A 394 -16.26 18.71 25.28
N TYR A 395 -16.44 17.54 24.68
CA TYR A 395 -17.54 17.30 23.75
C TYR A 395 -18.75 16.77 24.52
N THR A 396 -19.74 17.64 24.74
CA THR A 396 -21.03 17.27 25.34
C THR A 396 -22.05 16.94 24.26
N MET A 397 -22.36 15.65 24.07
CA MET A 397 -23.47 15.23 23.19
C MET A 397 -24.81 15.32 23.93
N TYR A 398 -25.68 16.22 23.48
CA TYR A 398 -27.09 16.23 23.87
C TYR A 398 -27.92 15.40 22.88
N CYS A 399 -28.75 14.50 23.41
CA CYS A 399 -29.61 13.63 22.62
C CYS A 399 -30.67 14.48 21.90
N GLY A 400 -30.54 14.60 20.57
CA GLY A 400 -31.62 15.06 19.70
C GLY A 400 -31.81 16.57 19.56
N MET A 401 -30.75 17.34 19.31
CA MET A 401 -30.72 18.58 18.51
C MET A 401 -29.31 19.19 18.55
N ASN A 402 -28.70 19.42 17.38
CA ASN A 402 -27.46 20.16 17.09
C ASN A 402 -26.27 19.99 18.08
N LEU A 403 -25.13 19.52 17.56
CA LEU A 403 -23.81 19.61 18.21
C LEU A 403 -23.55 21.07 18.64
N LEU A 404 -23.79 21.38 19.91
CA LEU A 404 -23.35 22.63 20.51
C LEU A 404 -21.92 22.43 21.01
N SER A 405 -20.98 23.06 20.31
CA SER A 405 -19.59 23.19 20.76
C SER A 405 -19.54 24.10 21.98
N ASN A 406 -19.13 23.57 23.14
CA ASN A 406 -18.67 24.40 24.26
C ASN A 406 -17.16 24.22 24.39
N ILE A 407 -16.41 25.27 24.03
CA ILE A 407 -14.99 25.36 24.36
C ILE A 407 -14.91 25.98 25.75
N SER A 408 -14.54 25.19 26.75
CA SER A 408 -14.37 25.67 28.12
C SER A 408 -12.88 25.84 28.43
N TYR A 409 -12.47 27.08 28.68
CA TYR A 409 -11.12 27.42 29.11
C TYR A 409 -11.01 27.28 30.62
N TYR A 410 -10.22 26.33 31.11
CA TYR A 410 -9.84 26.28 32.52
C TYR A 410 -8.43 26.83 32.68
N LEU A 411 -8.32 28.04 33.20
CA LEU A 411 -7.08 28.50 33.83
C LEU A 411 -7.01 27.82 35.22
N PRO A 412 -5.87 27.23 35.61
CA PRO A 412 -5.70 26.80 36.99
C PRO A 412 -5.76 28.04 37.87
N THR A 413 -6.77 28.15 38.73
CA THR A 413 -6.73 29.04 39.87
C THR A 413 -6.01 28.33 41.01
N GLU A 414 -4.82 28.86 41.29
CA GLU A 414 -3.81 28.55 42.33
C GLU A 414 -3.17 27.16 42.36
#